data_AF-A0A1Y4RBH8-F1
#
_entry.id   AF-A0A1Y4RBH8-F1
#
_cell.length_a   1.000
_cell.length_b   1.000
_cell.length_c   1.000
_cell.angle_alpha   90.00
_cell.angle_beta   90.00
_cell.angle_gamma   90.00
#
_symmetry.space_group_name_H-M   'P 1'
#
loop_
_entity.id
_entity.type
_entity.pdbx_description
1 polymer ?
#
loop_
_entity_poly.entity_id
_entity_poly.type
_entity_poly.pdbx_seq_one_letter_code
_entity_poly.pdbx_strand_id
1 'polypeptide(L)'
;MRCEKCGKELNHININMFARDGRDYYDNCSFEECEENAVVIDIDSSWTGYGLSNEDKLETIKCPYCHQFPFEDKEIQEYEIVRLVMFKRSDKDVD
;
A
#
# COMPACT_ATOMS: atom_id res chain seq x y z
N MET A 1 -4.10 -7.05 12.87
CA MET A 1 -4.30 -5.73 13.50
C MET A 1 -5.80 -5.44 13.69
N ARG A 2 -6.18 -4.42 14.47
CA ARG A 2 -7.59 -4.05 14.71
C ARG A 2 -7.86 -2.61 14.25
N CYS A 3 -9.00 -2.37 13.60
CA CYS A 3 -9.44 -1.01 13.25
C CYS A 3 -9.77 -0.20 14.51
N GLU A 4 -9.19 0.98 14.67
CA GLU A 4 -9.40 1.85 15.83
C GLU A 4 -10.78 2.52 15.82
N LYS A 5 -11.38 2.68 14.63
CA LYS A 5 -12.71 3.27 14.46
C LYS A 5 -13.85 2.32 14.80
N CYS A 6 -13.77 1.06 14.37
CA CYS A 6 -14.87 0.09 14.53
C CYS A 6 -14.55 -1.13 15.39
N GLY A 7 -13.31 -1.28 15.85
CA GLY A 7 -12.88 -2.37 16.73
C GLY A 7 -12.83 -3.76 16.09
N LYS A 8 -13.10 -3.89 14.78
CA LYS A 8 -13.01 -5.18 14.07
C LYS A 8 -11.58 -5.53 13.73
N GLU A 9 -11.27 -6.82 13.83
CA GLU A 9 -10.00 -7.38 13.38
C GLU A 9 -9.90 -7.32 11.85
N LEU A 10 -8.78 -6.81 11.37
CA LEU A 10 -8.50 -6.63 9.95
C LEU A 10 -7.51 -7.70 9.50
N ASN A 11 -7.79 -8.29 8.34
CA ASN A 11 -6.89 -9.21 7.62
C ASN A 11 -6.35 -8.58 6.32
N HIS A 12 -6.97 -7.49 5.87
CA HIS A 12 -6.57 -6.66 4.73
C HIS A 12 -7.14 -5.26 4.92
N ILE A 13 -6.66 -4.32 4.13
CA ILE A 13 -7.21 -2.96 3.96
C ILE A 13 -7.70 -2.82 2.53
N ASN A 14 -8.82 -2.12 2.33
CA ASN A 14 -9.31 -1.79 1.00
C ASN A 14 -8.65 -0.50 0.53
N ILE A 15 -7.99 -0.51 -0.62
CA ILE A 15 -7.40 0.68 -1.22
C ILE A 15 -8.08 0.96 -2.56
N ASN A 16 -8.57 2.17 -2.76
CA ASN A 16 -9.08 2.60 -4.06
C ASN A 16 -7.90 2.88 -5.01
N MET A 17 -7.79 2.04 -6.03
CA MET A 17 -6.74 2.04 -7.04
C MET A 17 -7.25 2.69 -8.32
N PHE A 18 -6.45 3.61 -8.86
CA PHE A 18 -6.67 4.22 -10.16
C PHE A 18 -6.09 3.34 -11.27
N ALA A 19 -6.95 2.71 -12.05
CA ALA A 19 -6.54 1.86 -13.15
C ALA A 19 -6.11 2.68 -14.39
N ARG A 20 -5.26 2.06 -15.21
CA ARG A 20 -4.77 2.65 -16.46
C ARG A 20 -5.88 3.00 -17.46
N ASP A 21 -7.01 2.32 -17.39
CA ASP A 21 -8.18 2.60 -18.24
C ASP A 21 -9.04 3.77 -17.72
N GLY A 22 -8.58 4.46 -16.67
CA GLY A 22 -9.23 5.62 -16.08
C GLY A 22 -10.33 5.28 -15.08
N ARG A 23 -10.48 4.01 -14.69
CA ARG A 23 -11.48 3.57 -13.70
C ARG A 23 -10.87 3.38 -12.32
N ASP A 24 -11.69 3.59 -11.31
CA ASP A 24 -11.38 3.27 -9.93
C ASP A 24 -11.85 1.85 -9.58
N TYR A 25 -11.06 1.15 -8.77
CA TYR A 25 -11.45 -0.14 -8.18
C TYR A 25 -10.85 -0.32 -6.80
N TYR A 26 -11.51 -1.08 -5.93
CA TYR A 26 -10.94 -1.43 -4.63
C TYR A 26 -10.10 -2.71 -4.74
N ASP A 27 -8.86 -2.62 -4.27
CA ASP A 27 -7.98 -3.78 -4.08
C ASP A 27 -7.85 -4.11 -2.58
N ASN A 28 -7.65 -5.40 -2.30
CA ASN A 28 -7.48 -5.90 -0.94
C ASN A 28 -5.98 -6.02 -0.66
N CYS A 29 -5.41 -5.00 -0.02
CA CYS A 29 -3.99 -4.95 0.28
C CYS A 29 -3.71 -5.61 1.64
N SER A 30 -2.71 -6.49 1.66
CA SER A 30 -2.08 -6.97 2.90
C SER A 30 -1.27 -5.85 3.54
N PHE A 31 -0.99 -6.01 4.83
CA PHE A 31 -0.15 -5.11 5.62
C PHE A 31 0.80 -5.93 6.48
N GLU A 32 1.87 -5.28 6.93
CA GLU A 32 2.81 -5.81 7.92
C GLU A 32 2.64 -5.06 9.25
N GLU A 33 2.66 -5.79 10.36
CA GLU A 33 2.76 -5.20 11.70
C GLU A 33 4.24 -5.21 12.10
N CYS A 34 4.81 -4.02 12.31
CA CYS A 34 6.21 -3.81 12.64
C CYS A 34 6.41 -3.53 14.14
N GLU A 35 7.65 -3.32 14.55
CA GLU A 35 7.97 -2.85 15.90
C GLU A 35 7.24 -1.52 16.21
N GLU A 36 7.10 -1.19 17.50
CA GLU A 36 6.44 0.05 17.96
C GLU A 36 4.95 0.19 17.56
N ASN A 37 4.27 -0.91 17.26
CA ASN A 37 2.87 -0.95 16.79
C ASN A 37 2.62 -0.23 15.45
N ALA A 38 3.66 -0.06 14.63
CA ALA A 38 3.51 0.47 13.29
C ALA A 38 2.83 -0.56 12.36
N VAL A 39 2.01 -0.07 11.44
CA VAL A 39 1.42 -0.87 10.37
C VAL A 39 1.88 -0.30 9.03
N VAL A 40 2.52 -1.14 8.23
CA VAL A 40 3.11 -0.74 6.95
C VAL A 40 2.37 -1.40 5.79
N ILE A 41 2.08 -0.60 4.77
CA ILE A 41 1.55 -1.07 3.49
C ILE A 41 2.47 -0.53 2.40
N ASP A 42 3.12 -1.46 1.69
CA ASP A 42 3.86 -1.12 0.48
C ASP A 42 2.91 -1.09 -0.71
N ILE A 43 2.86 0.05 -1.40
CA ILE A 43 2.03 0.26 -2.57
C ILE A 43 2.78 1.06 -3.63
N ASP A 44 2.45 0.83 -4.90
CA ASP A 44 3.04 1.59 -5.99
C ASP A 44 2.67 3.07 -5.87
N SER A 45 3.66 3.97 -5.93
CA SER A 45 3.46 5.42 -5.72
C SER A 45 2.45 6.07 -6.68
N SER A 46 2.13 5.41 -7.80
CA SER A 46 1.15 5.86 -8.78
C SER A 46 -0.26 5.31 -8.55
N TRP A 47 -0.54 4.66 -7.41
CA TRP A 47 -1.82 3.98 -7.17
C TRP A 47 -3.05 4.88 -7.28
N THR A 48 -2.92 6.19 -7.03
CA THR A 48 -3.99 7.17 -7.22
C THR A 48 -3.87 7.97 -8.52
N GLY A 49 -2.98 7.57 -9.42
CA GLY A 49 -2.47 8.44 -10.47
C GLY A 49 -1.58 9.57 -9.94
N TYR A 50 -1.34 10.58 -10.77
CA TYR A 50 -0.45 11.70 -10.46
C TYR A 50 -1.23 12.95 -10.03
N GLY A 51 -0.67 13.72 -9.08
CA GLY A 51 -1.18 15.05 -8.74
C GLY A 51 -2.13 15.15 -7.55
N LEU A 52 -2.43 14.03 -6.87
CA LEU A 52 -3.13 14.08 -5.58
C LEU A 52 -2.20 14.45 -4.43
N SER A 53 -2.73 15.19 -3.47
CA SER A 53 -2.05 15.46 -2.20
C SER A 53 -2.00 14.19 -1.34
N ASN A 54 -1.11 14.15 -0.34
CA ASN A 54 -1.07 13.02 0.61
C ASN A 54 -2.39 12.88 1.38
N GLU A 55 -3.08 13.97 1.67
CA GLU A 55 -4.39 13.94 2.34
C GLU A 55 -5.44 13.24 1.46
N ASP A 56 -5.50 13.60 0.17
CA ASP A 56 -6.42 12.97 -0.78
C ASP A 56 -6.08 11.49 -1.00
N LYS A 57 -4.78 11.15 -1.02
CA LYS A 57 -4.32 9.75 -1.12
C LYS A 57 -4.79 8.92 0.08
N LEU A 58 -4.69 9.46 1.29
CA LEU A 58 -5.14 8.77 2.51
C LEU A 58 -6.65 8.49 2.50
N GLU A 59 -7.45 9.33 1.83
CA GLU A 59 -8.89 9.08 1.66
C GLU A 59 -9.19 7.84 0.81
N THR A 60 -8.24 7.34 0.03
CA THR A 60 -8.41 6.10 -0.75
C THR A 60 -8.27 4.83 0.09
N ILE A 61 -7.73 4.93 1.31
CA ILE A 61 -7.39 3.80 2.17
C ILE A 61 -8.49 3.59 3.22
N LYS A 62 -9.23 2.49 3.14
CA LYS A 62 -10.43 2.25 3.94
C LYS A 62 -10.43 0.89 4.64
N CYS A 63 -10.95 0.87 5.85
CA CYS A 63 -11.35 -0.35 6.55
C CYS A 63 -12.43 -1.09 5.73
N PRO A 64 -12.30 -2.41 5.49
CA PRO A 64 -13.28 -3.19 4.73
C PRO A 64 -14.66 -3.25 5.40
N TYR A 65 -14.77 -2.92 6.70
CA TYR A 65 -16.01 -3.05 7.45
C TYR A 65 -16.73 -1.74 7.75
N CYS A 66 -16.01 -0.66 8.09
CA CYS A 66 -16.62 0.63 8.42
C CYS A 66 -16.36 1.70 7.35
N HIS A 67 -15.55 1.39 6.34
CA HIS A 67 -15.21 2.28 5.22
C HIS A 67 -14.54 3.61 5.63
N GLN A 68 -14.05 3.71 6.85
CA GLN A 68 -13.24 4.82 7.35
C GLN A 68 -11.76 4.44 7.30
N PHE A 69 -10.88 5.44 7.32
CA PHE A 69 -9.46 5.18 7.51
C PHE A 69 -9.25 4.46 8.87
N PRO A 70 -8.51 3.34 8.93
CA PRO A 70 -8.56 2.46 10.10
C PRO A 70 -7.91 3.00 11.39
N PHE A 71 -7.04 4.00 11.29
CA PHE A 71 -6.18 4.48 12.37
C PHE A 71 -6.34 5.99 12.62
N GLU A 72 -5.96 6.47 13.81
CA GLU A 72 -5.88 7.90 14.10
C GLU A 72 -4.61 8.54 13.53
N ASP A 73 -3.47 7.91 13.76
CA ASP A 73 -2.17 8.37 13.27
C ASP A 73 -1.96 7.92 11.82
N LYS A 74 -1.51 8.85 10.98
CA LYS A 74 -1.36 8.64 9.53
C LYS A 74 -0.11 9.32 9.02
N GLU A 75 0.70 8.57 8.28
CA GLU A 75 1.91 9.07 7.63
C GLU A 75 2.03 8.43 6.24
N ILE A 76 2.44 9.20 5.25
CA ILE A 76 2.86 8.69 3.94
C ILE A 76 4.34 9.02 3.78
N GLN A 77 5.15 7.99 3.57
CA GLN A 77 6.57 8.10 3.26
C GLN A 77 6.75 7.69 1.80
N GLU A 78 7.11 8.65 0.93
CA GLU A 78 7.43 8.38 -0.48
C GLU A 78 8.94 8.30 -0.66
N TYR A 79 9.42 7.15 -1.14
CA TYR A 79 10.84 6.92 -1.41
C TYR A 79 11.13 6.90 -2.91
N GLU A 80 12.24 7.51 -3.33
CA GLU A 80 12.80 7.29 -4.67
C GLU A 80 13.53 5.94 -4.70
N ILE A 81 12.87 4.90 -5.20
CA ILE A 81 13.42 3.54 -5.22
C ILE A 81 14.13 3.28 -6.56
N VAL A 82 15.45 2.99 -6.51
CA VAL A 82 16.22 2.46 -7.64
C VAL A 82 16.36 0.94 -7.50
N ARG A 83 15.67 0.17 -8.35
CA ARG A 83 15.80 -1.30 -8.39
C ARG A 83 16.93 -1.72 -9.32
N LEU A 84 18.01 -2.26 -8.75
CA LEU A 84 19.09 -2.90 -9.51
C LEU A 84 18.76 -4.39 -9.76
N VAL A 85 18.81 -4.81 -11.02
CA VAL A 85 18.65 -6.22 -11.41
C VAL A 85 19.99 -6.73 -11.92
N MET A 86 20.51 -7.78 -11.29
CA MET A 86 21.78 -8.42 -11.66
C MET A 86 21.52 -9.88 -11.98
N PHE A 87 22.14 -10.38 -13.05
CA PHE A 87 21.99 -11.77 -13.48
C PHE A 87 23.22 -12.57 -13.05
N LYS A 88 23.01 -13.72 -12.41
CA LYS A 88 24.10 -14.66 -12.13
C LYS A 88 24.57 -15.27 -13.45
N ARG A 89 25.89 -15.42 -13.59
CA ARG A 89 26.49 -16.12 -14.74
C ARG A 89 25.98 -17.56 -14.73
N SER A 90 25.59 -18.08 -15.89
CA SER A 90 25.19 -19.47 -16.01
C SER A 90 26.43 -20.36 -15.94
N ASP A 91 26.39 -21.47 -15.22
CA ASP A 91 27.51 -22.44 -15.14
C ASP A 91 27.81 -23.12 -16.51
N LYS A 92 27.10 -22.75 -17.58
CA LYS A 92 27.24 -23.31 -18.93
C LYS A 92 28.16 -22.52 -19.85
N ASP A 93 28.72 -21.39 -19.40
CA ASP A 93 29.57 -20.51 -20.21
C ASP A 93 31.06 -20.60 -19.84
N VAL A 94 31.55 -21.82 -19.57
CA VAL A 94 32.98 -22.14 -19.45
C VAL A 94 33.32 -23.13 -20.57
N ASP A 95 33.67 -22.57 -21.74
CA ASP A 95 34.47 -23.25 -22.77
C ASP A 95 35.97 -22.96 -22.50
#